data_AF-A0A8T3KQS8-F1
#
_entry.id   AF-A0A8T3KQS8-F1
#
_cell.length_a   1.000
_cell.length_b   1.000
_cell.length_c   1.000
_cell.angle_alpha   90.00
_cell.angle_beta   90.00
_cell.angle_gamma   90.00
#
_symmetry.space_group_name_H-M   'P 1'
#
loop_
_entity.id
_entity.type
_entity.pdbx_description
1 polymer ?
#
loop_
_entity_poly.entity_id
_entity_poly.type
_entity_poly.pdbx_seq_one_letter_code
_entity_poly.pdbx_strand_id
1 'polypeptide(L)'
;MHKRNILVLLAFVLLVSLAMACAPQQRPEQRQTPAPQQRVTPAPEAPPNRTPERDAAEDTRRAAAIADSVEDINGVKAATVVVSGTTAYVGIDLSGNVEGKMTDAMKQSVIDTAKKTDRMLNNVYVSADVDTVTRLKNFAKDIRQGKPVSGFLDELTEMFRRPAPTVR
;
A
#
# COMPACT_ATOMS: atom_id res chain seq x y z
N MET A 1 40.01 -68.46 4.19
CA MET A 1 39.99 -67.05 4.64
C MET A 1 38.72 -66.27 4.22
N HIS A 2 37.82 -66.80 3.39
CA HIS A 2 36.61 -66.08 2.95
C HIS A 2 35.45 -66.02 3.97
N LYS A 3 35.33 -66.99 4.88
CA LYS A 3 34.21 -67.07 5.84
C LYS A 3 34.21 -65.94 6.89
N ARG A 4 35.39 -65.46 7.27
CA ARG A 4 35.58 -64.38 8.25
C ARG A 4 35.28 -63.00 7.65
N ASN A 5 35.53 -62.85 6.34
CA ASN A 5 35.26 -61.61 5.60
C ASN A 5 33.78 -61.49 5.21
N ILE A 6 33.11 -62.61 4.97
CA ILE A 6 31.65 -62.68 4.76
C ILE A 6 30.89 -62.27 6.03
N LEU A 7 31.34 -62.71 7.21
CA LEU A 7 30.71 -62.35 8.47
C LEU A 7 30.86 -60.85 8.80
N VAL A 8 32.01 -60.26 8.48
CA VAL A 8 32.27 -58.82 8.66
C VAL A 8 31.48 -57.98 7.64
N LEU A 9 31.33 -58.44 6.40
CA LEU A 9 30.49 -57.78 5.40
C LEU A 9 29.00 -57.83 5.77
N LEU A 10 28.50 -58.95 6.30
CA LEU A 10 27.12 -59.07 6.78
C LEU A 10 26.86 -58.14 7.98
N ALA A 11 27.80 -58.02 8.92
CA ALA A 11 27.67 -57.11 10.06
C ALA A 11 27.70 -55.63 9.63
N PHE A 12 28.49 -55.28 8.61
CA PHE A 12 28.57 -53.91 8.09
C PHE A 12 27.30 -53.52 7.31
N VAL A 13 26.71 -54.44 6.54
CA VAL A 13 25.45 -54.20 5.83
C VAL A 13 24.27 -54.05 6.81
N LEU A 14 24.28 -54.79 7.93
CA LEU A 14 23.23 -54.72 8.96
C LEU A 14 23.30 -53.43 9.82
N LEU A 15 24.47 -52.80 9.90
CA LEU A 15 24.68 -51.52 10.59
C LEU A 15 24.29 -50.29 9.75
N VAL A 16 24.35 -50.39 8.42
CA VAL A 16 24.01 -49.29 7.48
C VAL A 16 22.49 -49.15 7.26
N SER A 17 21.71 -50.19 7.55
CA SER A 17 20.25 -50.19 7.36
C SER A 17 19.43 -49.42 8.42
N LEU A 18 20.05 -48.83 9.45
CA LEU A 18 19.32 -48.12 10.53
C LEU A 18 19.24 -46.59 10.38
N ALA A 19 19.66 -46.00 9.26
CA ALA A 19 19.71 -44.55 9.06
C ALA A 19 18.72 -43.98 8.00
N MET A 20 17.64 -44.69 7.66
CA MET A 20 16.56 -44.18 6.81
C MET A 20 15.19 -44.34 7.49
N ALA A 21 14.94 -43.53 8.51
CA ALA A 21 13.60 -43.29 9.05
C ALA A 21 13.28 -41.79 8.99
N CYS A 22 13.10 -41.29 7.77
CA CYS A 22 12.36 -40.06 7.50
C CYS A 22 11.72 -40.23 6.12
N ALA A 23 10.44 -40.57 6.10
CA ALA A 23 9.59 -40.44 4.92
C ALA A 23 8.46 -39.45 5.23
N PRO A 24 8.18 -38.46 4.36
CA PRO A 24 6.99 -37.64 4.46
C PRO A 24 5.77 -38.49 4.09
N GLN A 25 4.76 -38.49 4.95
CA GLN A 25 3.56 -39.30 4.80
C GLN A 25 2.65 -38.75 3.69
N GLN A 26 2.61 -39.44 2.54
CA GLN A 26 1.58 -39.25 1.51
C GLN A 26 0.31 -40.03 1.92
N ARG A 27 -0.83 -39.32 1.98
CA ARG A 27 -2.14 -39.88 2.32
C ARG A 27 -2.75 -40.56 1.09
N PRO A 28 -3.27 -41.81 1.19
CA PRO A 28 -3.85 -42.53 0.06
C PRO A 28 -5.15 -41.89 -0.44
N GLU A 29 -5.35 -41.89 -1.77
CA GLU A 29 -6.62 -41.57 -2.42
C GLU A 29 -7.75 -42.43 -1.84
N GLN A 30 -8.76 -41.77 -1.28
CA GLN A 30 -10.01 -42.40 -0.91
C GLN A 30 -11.08 -41.97 -1.91
N ARG A 31 -11.59 -42.94 -2.66
CA ARG A 31 -12.73 -42.85 -3.58
C ARG A 31 -13.87 -42.02 -2.97
N GLN A 32 -14.33 -41.05 -3.74
CA GLN A 32 -15.54 -40.28 -3.49
C GLN A 32 -16.76 -41.21 -3.35
N THR A 33 -17.49 -41.08 -2.24
CA THR A 33 -18.90 -41.46 -2.16
C THR A 33 -19.66 -40.18 -1.74
N PRO A 34 -20.65 -39.68 -2.52
CA PRO A 34 -21.36 -38.46 -2.17
C PRO A 34 -22.52 -38.74 -1.20
N ALA A 35 -22.53 -38.09 -0.03
CA ALA A 35 -23.67 -38.01 0.90
C ALA A 35 -23.56 -36.70 1.74
N PRO A 36 -24.65 -36.16 2.32
CA PRO A 36 -25.25 -34.88 1.94
C PRO A 36 -24.64 -33.64 2.62
N GLN A 37 -24.71 -32.51 1.93
CA GLN A 37 -24.23 -31.18 2.32
C GLN A 37 -24.75 -30.76 3.71
N GLN A 38 -23.84 -30.68 4.68
CA GLN A 38 -24.05 -29.90 5.88
C GLN A 38 -23.79 -28.43 5.52
N ARG A 39 -24.85 -27.63 5.48
CA ARG A 39 -24.79 -26.18 5.26
C ARG A 39 -24.04 -25.55 6.44
N VAL A 40 -22.74 -25.38 6.29
CA VAL A 40 -21.94 -24.58 7.21
C VAL A 40 -22.31 -23.13 6.94
N THR A 41 -23.03 -22.52 7.86
CA THR A 41 -23.23 -21.06 7.89
C THR A 41 -21.83 -20.43 7.97
N PRO A 42 -21.41 -19.56 7.03
CA PRO A 42 -20.11 -18.90 7.13
C PRO A 42 -20.09 -18.05 8.41
N ALA A 43 -19.13 -18.35 9.29
CA ALA A 43 -18.75 -17.45 10.37
C ALA A 43 -18.32 -16.09 9.78
N PRO A 44 -18.55 -14.96 10.47
CA PRO A 44 -18.11 -13.64 9.99
C PRO A 44 -16.62 -13.66 9.64
N GLU A 45 -16.30 -13.38 8.38
CA GLU A 45 -14.93 -13.27 7.89
C GLU A 45 -14.13 -12.29 8.76
N ALA A 46 -12.98 -12.74 9.26
CA ALA A 46 -11.98 -11.87 9.85
C ALA A 46 -11.60 -10.76 8.84
N PRO A 47 -11.29 -9.53 9.30
CA PRO A 47 -10.98 -8.42 8.41
C PRO A 47 -9.84 -8.80 7.45
N PRO A 48 -9.92 -8.39 6.16
CA PRO A 48 -8.98 -8.82 5.15
C PRO A 48 -7.58 -8.36 5.53
N ASN A 49 -6.63 -9.28 5.52
CA ASN A 49 -5.21 -9.04 5.73
C ASN A 49 -4.74 -7.99 4.71
N ARG A 50 -4.60 -6.73 5.13
CA ARG A 50 -4.17 -5.62 4.27
C ARG A 50 -2.67 -5.75 4.06
N THR A 51 -2.25 -6.11 2.85
CA THR A 51 -0.85 -6.04 2.47
C THR A 51 -0.48 -4.61 2.09
N PRO A 52 0.74 -4.14 2.37
CA PRO A 52 1.17 -2.76 2.05
C PRO A 52 0.95 -2.37 0.58
N GLU A 53 1.04 -3.34 -0.33
CA GLU A 53 0.79 -3.16 -1.75
C GLU A 53 -0.68 -2.84 -2.07
N ARG A 54 -1.62 -3.47 -1.34
CA ARG A 54 -3.06 -3.22 -1.50
C ARG A 54 -3.42 -1.81 -1.03
N ASP A 55 -2.81 -1.37 0.07
CA ASP A 55 -3.01 -0.04 0.64
C ASP A 55 -2.44 1.04 -0.29
N ALA A 56 -1.25 0.84 -0.87
CA ALA A 56 -0.66 1.79 -1.82
C ALA A 56 -1.50 1.92 -3.12
N ALA A 57 -2.04 0.81 -3.63
CA ALA A 57 -2.91 0.83 -4.79
C ALA A 57 -4.26 1.51 -4.48
N GLU A 58 -4.79 1.34 -3.27
CA GLU A 58 -6.00 2.02 -2.81
C GLU A 58 -5.77 3.53 -2.67
N ASP A 59 -4.69 3.94 -2.01
CA ASP A 59 -4.33 5.34 -1.83
C ASP A 59 -4.10 6.03 -3.19
N THR A 60 -3.52 5.34 -4.16
CA THR A 60 -3.36 5.87 -5.53
C THR A 60 -4.70 6.12 -6.21
N ARG A 61 -5.67 5.20 -6.06
CA ARG A 61 -7.02 5.38 -6.62
C ARG A 61 -7.76 6.54 -5.94
N ARG A 62 -7.65 6.64 -4.61
CA ARG A 62 -8.24 7.72 -3.83
C ARG A 62 -7.65 9.08 -4.23
N ALA A 63 -6.32 9.15 -4.39
CA ALA A 63 -5.63 10.35 -4.84
C ALA A 63 -6.10 10.82 -6.22
N ALA A 64 -6.26 9.89 -7.18
CA ALA A 64 -6.78 10.22 -8.50
C ALA A 64 -8.20 10.82 -8.43
N ALA A 65 -9.11 10.17 -7.69
CA ALA A 65 -10.47 10.68 -7.53
C ALA A 65 -10.53 12.08 -6.89
N ILE A 66 -9.68 12.34 -5.89
CA ILE A 66 -9.58 13.67 -5.26
C ILE A 66 -9.03 14.69 -6.27
N ALA A 67 -8.00 14.34 -7.04
CA ALA A 67 -7.43 15.24 -8.03
C ALA A 67 -8.48 15.66 -9.06
N ASP A 68 -9.22 14.70 -9.62
CA ASP A 68 -10.28 14.95 -10.60
C ASP A 68 -11.33 15.92 -10.05
N SER A 69 -11.86 15.66 -8.85
CA SER A 69 -12.85 16.54 -8.21
C SER A 69 -12.31 17.94 -7.90
N VAL A 70 -11.02 18.08 -7.61
CA VAL A 70 -10.40 19.36 -7.28
C VAL A 70 -10.14 20.19 -8.54
N GLU A 71 -9.87 19.56 -9.67
CA GLU A 71 -9.69 20.23 -10.96
C GLU A 71 -10.98 20.90 -11.46
N ASP A 72 -12.16 20.45 -11.02
CA ASP A 72 -13.45 21.08 -11.30
C ASP A 72 -13.67 22.43 -10.59
N ILE A 73 -12.79 22.81 -9.65
CA ILE A 73 -12.90 24.07 -8.93
C ILE A 73 -12.41 25.22 -9.83
N ASN A 74 -13.27 26.23 -10.00
CA ASN A 74 -12.92 27.44 -10.75
C ASN A 74 -11.61 28.05 -10.26
N GLY A 75 -10.68 28.29 -11.18
CA GLY A 75 -9.36 28.85 -10.88
C GLY A 75 -8.26 27.79 -10.73
N VAL A 76 -8.61 26.51 -10.60
CA VAL A 76 -7.67 25.38 -10.64
C VAL A 76 -7.44 24.98 -12.10
N LYS A 77 -6.16 24.89 -12.49
CA LYS A 77 -5.76 24.39 -13.82
C LYS A 77 -5.43 22.90 -13.79
N ALA A 78 -4.76 22.46 -12.73
CA ALA A 78 -4.41 21.06 -12.52
C ALA A 78 -4.20 20.82 -11.02
N ALA A 79 -4.44 19.59 -10.60
CA ALA A 79 -4.21 19.14 -9.24
C ALA A 79 -3.26 17.93 -9.22
N THR A 80 -2.38 17.89 -8.24
CA THR A 80 -1.57 16.70 -7.95
C THR A 80 -1.85 16.31 -6.52
N VAL A 81 -2.29 15.06 -6.33
CA VAL A 81 -2.65 14.55 -5.01
C VAL A 81 -1.81 13.34 -4.68
N VAL A 82 -1.34 13.28 -3.44
CA VAL A 82 -0.86 12.03 -2.84
C VAL A 82 -1.62 11.78 -1.55
N VAL A 83 -2.11 10.55 -1.41
CA VAL A 83 -2.78 10.07 -0.21
C VAL A 83 -1.87 9.12 0.55
N SER A 84 -1.89 9.24 1.87
CA SER A 84 -1.24 8.30 2.78
C SER A 84 -2.18 8.04 3.95
N GLY A 85 -2.87 6.90 3.92
CA GLY A 85 -3.87 6.57 4.94
C GLY A 85 -4.97 7.65 5.00
N THR A 86 -5.05 8.41 6.09
CA THR A 86 -6.09 9.44 6.31
C THR A 86 -5.63 10.87 6.01
N THR A 87 -4.47 11.04 5.38
CA THR A 87 -3.92 12.35 5.01
C THR A 87 -3.80 12.49 3.50
N ALA A 88 -4.24 13.64 2.97
CA ALA A 88 -4.03 14.03 1.58
C ALA A 88 -3.11 15.26 1.50
N TYR A 89 -2.15 15.20 0.57
CA TYR A 89 -1.29 16.32 0.19
C TYR A 89 -1.68 16.72 -1.23
N VAL A 90 -2.08 17.99 -1.39
CA VAL A 90 -2.66 18.52 -2.63
C VAL A 90 -1.81 19.70 -3.11
N GLY A 91 -1.24 19.54 -4.30
CA GLY A 91 -0.56 20.59 -5.05
C GLY A 91 -1.49 21.13 -6.12
N ILE A 92 -1.61 22.45 -6.21
CA ILE A 92 -2.52 23.12 -7.15
C ILE A 92 -1.71 23.98 -8.12
N ASP A 93 -1.90 23.76 -9.42
CA ASP A 93 -1.53 24.74 -10.42
C ASP A 93 -2.73 25.68 -10.64
N LEU A 94 -2.52 26.98 -10.45
CA LEU A 94 -3.57 27.98 -10.68
C LEU A 94 -3.67 28.33 -12.17
N SER A 95 -4.89 28.62 -12.61
CA SER A 95 -5.12 29.20 -13.94
C SER A 95 -4.55 30.63 -14.02
N GLY A 96 -4.01 31.02 -15.17
CA GLY A 96 -3.35 32.31 -15.36
C GLY A 96 -4.25 33.55 -15.23
N ASN A 97 -5.57 33.36 -15.06
CA ASN A 97 -6.55 34.41 -14.83
C ASN A 97 -6.80 34.69 -13.34
N VAL A 98 -6.25 33.87 -12.45
CA VAL A 98 -6.16 34.17 -11.01
C VAL A 98 -4.93 35.06 -10.81
N GLU A 99 -4.95 36.01 -9.87
CA GLU A 99 -3.86 36.97 -9.59
C GLU A 99 -2.54 36.32 -9.07
N GLY A 100 -2.23 35.09 -9.49
CA GLY A 100 -1.02 34.35 -9.13
C GLY A 100 -1.01 33.87 -7.68
N LYS A 101 -2.10 34.05 -6.93
CA LYS A 101 -2.19 33.71 -5.51
C LYS A 101 -3.41 32.87 -5.20
N MET A 102 -3.18 31.79 -4.46
CA MET A 102 -4.23 30.98 -3.88
C MET A 102 -4.89 31.77 -2.74
N THR A 103 -6.21 32.00 -2.82
CA THR A 103 -6.98 32.64 -1.76
C THR A 103 -7.34 31.63 -0.68
N ASP A 104 -7.60 32.10 0.55
CA ASP A 104 -8.06 31.22 1.64
C ASP A 104 -9.39 30.55 1.32
N ALA A 105 -10.29 31.25 0.61
CA ALA A 105 -11.56 30.69 0.16
C ALA A 105 -11.38 29.53 -0.83
N MET A 106 -10.45 29.68 -1.78
CA MET A 106 -10.14 28.61 -2.73
C MET A 106 -9.43 27.44 -2.03
N LYS A 107 -8.50 27.73 -1.11
CA LYS A 107 -7.87 26.70 -0.27
C LYS A 107 -8.90 25.90 0.52
N GLN A 108 -9.87 26.57 1.15
CA GLN A 108 -10.95 25.92 1.88
C GLN A 108 -11.84 25.08 0.95
N SER A 109 -12.17 25.61 -0.24
CA SER A 109 -12.96 24.88 -1.25
C SER A 109 -12.26 23.59 -1.69
N VAL A 110 -10.94 23.61 -1.87
CA VAL A 110 -10.13 22.42 -2.17
C VAL A 110 -10.18 21.42 -1.01
N ILE A 111 -10.01 21.87 0.24
CA ILE A 111 -10.07 21.02 1.43
C ILE A 111 -11.44 20.32 1.55
N ASP A 112 -12.51 21.08 1.39
CA ASP A 112 -13.88 20.58 1.52
C ASP A 112 -14.21 19.60 0.40
N THR A 113 -13.79 19.90 -0.83
CA THR A 113 -13.97 19.01 -1.99
C THR A 113 -13.21 17.71 -1.83
N ALA A 114 -11.96 17.75 -1.35
CA ALA A 114 -11.18 16.56 -1.07
C ALA A 114 -11.85 15.69 0.02
N LYS A 115 -12.25 16.28 1.15
CA LYS A 115 -12.94 15.56 2.24
C LYS A 115 -14.31 15.03 1.83
N LYS A 116 -15.01 15.71 0.94
CA LYS A 116 -16.29 15.24 0.39
C LYS A 116 -16.09 14.04 -0.53
N THR A 117 -15.07 14.09 -1.37
CA THR A 117 -14.70 13.02 -2.30
C THR A 117 -14.22 11.78 -1.55
N ASP A 118 -13.43 11.97 -0.51
CA ASP A 118 -12.87 10.90 0.31
C ASP A 118 -13.14 11.14 1.80
N ARG A 119 -14.11 10.39 2.32
CA ARG A 119 -14.57 10.48 3.70
C ARG A 119 -13.58 9.89 4.72
N MET A 120 -12.53 9.22 4.29
CA MET A 120 -11.49 8.68 5.17
C MET A 120 -10.43 9.73 5.53
N LEU A 121 -10.45 10.90 4.88
CA LEU A 121 -9.49 11.97 5.13
C LEU A 121 -9.78 12.72 6.42
N ASN A 122 -8.79 12.74 7.32
CA ASN A 122 -8.75 13.59 8.50
C ASN A 122 -8.06 14.91 8.19
N ASN A 123 -6.92 14.84 7.50
CA ASN A 123 -6.06 15.98 7.20
C ASN A 123 -5.93 16.19 5.70
N VAL A 124 -6.02 17.44 5.27
CA VAL A 124 -5.76 17.85 3.89
C VAL A 124 -4.82 19.04 3.90
N TYR A 125 -3.65 18.87 3.31
CA TYR A 125 -2.66 19.92 3.15
C TYR A 125 -2.69 20.40 1.71
N VAL A 126 -2.79 21.72 1.50
CA VAL A 126 -2.92 22.32 0.18
C VAL A 126 -1.82 23.36 -0.02
N SER A 127 -1.12 23.28 -1.14
CA SER A 127 -0.13 24.27 -1.55
C SER A 127 -0.27 24.61 -3.03
N ALA A 128 -0.05 25.88 -3.36
CA ALA A 128 0.13 26.38 -4.73
C ALA A 128 1.56 26.92 -4.95
N ASP A 129 2.46 26.69 -3.99
CA ASP A 129 3.87 27.03 -4.12
C ASP A 129 4.54 26.13 -5.17
N VAL A 130 5.26 26.74 -6.11
CA VAL A 130 5.81 26.07 -7.30
C VAL A 130 6.79 24.96 -6.90
N ASP A 131 7.64 25.20 -5.91
CA ASP A 131 8.63 24.21 -5.45
C ASP A 131 7.96 23.02 -4.79
N THR A 132 6.99 23.28 -3.91
CA THR A 132 6.18 22.26 -3.23
C THR A 132 5.40 21.41 -4.23
N VAL A 133 4.72 22.05 -5.18
CA VAL A 133 3.95 21.37 -6.23
C VAL A 133 4.86 20.52 -7.13
N THR A 134 6.03 21.04 -7.52
CA THR A 134 6.99 20.31 -8.36
C THR A 134 7.49 19.05 -7.67
N ARG A 135 7.85 19.17 -6.38
CA ARG A 135 8.26 18.02 -5.55
C ARG A 135 7.13 17.00 -5.45
N LEU A 136 5.91 17.45 -5.15
CA LEU A 136 4.75 16.57 -5.07
C LEU A 136 4.46 15.83 -6.37
N LYS A 137 4.61 16.49 -7.53
CA LYS A 137 4.48 15.87 -8.86
C LYS A 137 5.50 14.78 -9.10
N ASN A 138 6.76 15.02 -8.73
CA ASN A 138 7.82 14.02 -8.84
C ASN A 138 7.51 12.81 -7.98
N PHE A 139 7.03 13.01 -6.76
CA PHE A 139 6.62 11.92 -5.89
C PHE A 139 5.44 11.12 -6.42
N ALA A 140 4.37 11.80 -6.87
CA ALA A 140 3.22 11.14 -7.47
C ALA A 140 3.64 10.30 -8.69
N LYS A 141 4.62 10.78 -9.47
CA LYS A 141 5.22 10.04 -10.59
C LYS A 141 5.97 8.80 -10.13
N ASP A 142 6.81 8.92 -9.10
CA ASP A 142 7.58 7.79 -8.57
C ASP A 142 6.68 6.68 -7.99
N ILE A 143 5.59 7.05 -7.32
CA ILE A 143 4.55 6.12 -6.85
C ILE A 143 3.92 5.37 -8.03
N ARG A 144 3.52 6.08 -9.10
CA ARG A 144 2.95 5.45 -10.31
C ARG A 144 3.94 4.52 -11.01
N GLN A 145 5.24 4.72 -10.81
CA GLN A 145 6.30 3.87 -11.36
C GLN A 145 6.63 2.66 -10.47
N GLY A 146 5.95 2.48 -9.33
CA GLY A 146 6.19 1.37 -8.42
C GLY A 146 7.49 1.49 -7.62
N LYS A 147 8.05 2.70 -7.49
CA LYS A 147 9.27 2.89 -6.70
C LYS A 147 8.94 2.77 -5.20
N PRO A 148 9.81 2.11 -4.40
CA PRO A 148 9.64 2.06 -2.95
C PRO A 148 9.63 3.47 -2.34
N VAL A 149 8.60 3.76 -1.55
CA VAL A 149 8.38 5.08 -0.90
C VAL A 149 8.70 5.07 0.59
N SER A 150 9.54 4.16 1.07
CA SER A 150 9.76 3.95 2.52
C SER A 150 10.47 5.09 3.27
N GLY A 151 10.80 6.22 2.63
CA GLY A 151 11.27 7.47 3.26
C GLY A 151 10.48 8.71 2.84
N PHE A 152 9.33 8.51 2.17
CA PHE A 152 8.57 9.53 1.46
C PHE A 152 7.67 10.39 2.36
N LEU A 153 7.05 9.77 3.37
CA LEU A 153 6.09 10.46 4.25
C LEU A 153 6.77 11.43 5.19
N ASP A 154 8.02 11.17 5.56
CA ASP A 154 8.78 12.06 6.42
C ASP A 154 9.10 13.37 5.68
N GLU A 155 9.54 13.31 4.42
CA GLU A 155 9.83 14.52 3.62
C GLU A 155 8.55 15.33 3.31
N LEU A 156 7.45 14.68 2.94
CA LEU A 156 6.17 15.39 2.74
C LEU A 156 5.66 16.02 4.03
N THR A 157 5.82 15.31 5.16
CA THR A 157 5.45 15.86 6.45
C THR A 157 6.31 17.07 6.77
N GLU A 158 7.62 17.06 6.53
CA GLU A 158 8.45 18.25 6.74
C GLU A 158 8.06 19.44 5.86
N MET A 159 7.69 19.19 4.59
CA MET A 159 7.24 20.23 3.66
C MET A 159 5.91 20.88 4.09
N PHE A 160 4.95 20.09 4.56
CA PHE A 160 3.57 20.57 4.83
C PHE A 160 3.27 20.79 6.33
N ARG A 161 4.07 20.22 7.24
CA ARG A 161 3.90 20.31 8.70
C ARG A 161 4.69 21.45 9.33
N ARG A 162 5.74 21.99 8.70
CA ARG A 162 6.50 23.12 9.27
C ARG A 162 5.52 24.24 9.66
N PRO A 163 5.27 24.47 10.96
CA PRO A 163 4.57 25.67 11.37
C PRO A 163 5.48 26.83 10.97
N ALA A 164 4.92 27.90 10.42
CA ALA A 164 5.68 29.14 10.27
C ALA A 164 6.39 29.43 11.62
N PRO A 165 7.71 29.70 11.65
CA PRO A 165 8.38 29.98 12.89
C PRO A 165 7.66 31.16 13.54
N THR A 166 7.10 30.94 14.73
CA THR A 166 6.64 32.06 15.55
C THR A 166 7.89 32.75 16.06
N VAL A 167 8.35 33.73 15.30
CA VAL A 167 9.32 34.71 15.78
C VAL A 167 8.64 35.39 16.97
N ARG A 168 9.17 35.16 18.16
CA ARG A 168 8.83 35.97 19.34
C ARG A 168 9.70 37.21 19.36
#